data_AF-A0A6M0LKG7-F1
#
_entry.id   AF-A0A6M0LKG7-F1
#
_cell.length_a   1.000
_cell.length_b   1.000
_cell.length_c   1.000
_cell.angle_alpha   90.00
_cell.angle_beta   90.00
_cell.angle_gamma   90.00
#
_symmetry.space_group_name_H-M   'P 1'
#
loop_
_entity.id
_entity.type
_entity.pdbx_description
1 polymer ?
#
loop_
_entity_poly.entity_id
_entity_poly.type
_entity_poly.pdbx_seq_one_letter_code
_entity_poly.pdbx_strand_id
1 'polypeptide(L)'
;MDSREDLIKGLSQAMNGSKEDELGRQFFADTNTLRTGAAGGNTEVSVLVSKEEFAGIATGLVKYHITDRRGIEEGNDIIFNEVESDGFTQTGHKLTKRVINVKSYLQVKGLKDGFSIVSF
;
A
#
# COMPACT_ATOMS: atom_id res chain seq x y z
N MET A 1 -16.37 -7.09 -42.70
CA MET A 1 -15.43 -6.15 -42.07
C MET A 1 -16.20 -5.48 -40.94
N ASP A 2 -16.53 -6.22 -39.88
CA ASP A 2 -17.61 -5.83 -38.95
C ASP A 2 -17.18 -5.79 -37.48
N SER A 3 -15.98 -6.28 -37.14
CA SER A 3 -15.59 -6.42 -35.72
C SER A 3 -15.20 -5.11 -35.03
N ARG A 4 -15.00 -4.02 -35.79
CA ARG A 4 -14.58 -2.73 -35.22
C ARG A 4 -15.78 -1.84 -34.90
N GLU A 5 -16.82 -1.88 -35.73
CA GLU A 5 -18.07 -1.14 -35.47
C GLU A 5 -18.86 -1.75 -34.31
N ASP A 6 -18.88 -3.08 -34.19
CA ASP A 6 -19.52 -3.75 -33.04
C ASP A 6 -18.77 -3.46 -31.73
N LEU A 7 -17.45 -3.34 -31.77
CA LEU A 7 -16.64 -2.95 -30.60
C LEU A 7 -16.91 -1.49 -30.20
N ILE A 8 -17.03 -0.60 -31.17
CA ILE A 8 -17.32 0.83 -30.94
C ILE A 8 -18.77 1.04 -30.47
N LYS A 9 -19.74 0.27 -30.99
CA LYS A 9 -21.12 0.24 -30.48
C LYS A 9 -21.18 -0.30 -29.06
N GLY A 10 -20.46 -1.39 -28.77
CA GLY A 10 -20.37 -1.96 -27.42
C GLY A 10 -19.75 -1.00 -26.42
N LEU A 11 -18.67 -0.28 -26.78
CA LEU A 11 -18.08 0.76 -25.93
C LEU A 11 -19.01 1.96 -25.74
N SER A 12 -19.65 2.43 -26.82
CA SER A 12 -20.57 3.58 -26.73
C SER A 12 -21.81 3.26 -25.89
N GLN A 13 -22.35 2.05 -25.98
CA GLN A 13 -23.45 1.61 -25.13
C GLN A 13 -23.04 1.43 -23.67
N ALA A 14 -21.82 0.97 -23.39
CA ALA A 14 -21.29 0.88 -22.03
C ALA A 14 -21.00 2.25 -21.41
N MET A 15 -20.64 3.26 -22.23
CA MET A 15 -20.34 4.63 -21.77
C MET A 15 -21.57 5.53 -21.66
N ASN A 16 -22.61 5.33 -22.47
CA ASN A 16 -23.87 6.09 -22.39
C ASN A 16 -24.98 5.39 -21.58
N GLY A 17 -24.73 4.20 -21.05
CA GLY A 17 -25.70 3.37 -20.35
C GLY A 17 -25.78 3.66 -18.86
N SER A 18 -26.36 4.80 -18.48
CA SER A 18 -27.08 4.92 -17.21
C SER A 18 -28.13 3.80 -17.16
N LYS A 19 -27.81 2.69 -16.49
CA LYS A 19 -28.79 1.64 -16.19
C LYS A 19 -29.78 2.20 -15.19
N GLU A 20 -30.91 2.71 -15.68
CA GLU A 20 -32.10 2.89 -14.86
C GLU A 20 -32.73 1.51 -14.61
N ASP A 21 -32.78 1.14 -13.32
CA ASP A 21 -33.59 0.03 -12.82
C ASP A 21 -35.05 0.53 -12.62
N GLU A 22 -36.03 -0.37 -12.69
CA GLU A 22 -37.49 -0.10 -12.71
C GLU A 22 -38.06 0.55 -11.43
N LEU A 23 -37.18 1.02 -10.52
CA LEU A 23 -37.51 1.75 -9.30
C LEU A 23 -37.00 3.20 -9.28
N GLY A 24 -36.54 3.75 -10.42
CA GLY A 24 -36.14 5.16 -10.52
C GLY A 24 -34.96 5.54 -9.62
N ARG A 25 -34.16 4.55 -9.21
CA ARG A 25 -32.95 4.77 -8.42
C ARG A 25 -31.80 5.06 -9.37
N GLN A 26 -31.44 6.33 -9.48
CA GLN A 26 -30.18 6.75 -10.07
C GLN A 26 -29.04 6.25 -9.18
N PHE A 27 -28.34 5.20 -9.61
CA PHE A 27 -27.05 4.86 -9.03
C PHE A 27 -26.03 5.89 -9.53
N PHE A 28 -25.77 6.90 -8.72
CA PHE A 28 -24.52 7.65 -8.84
C PHE A 28 -23.43 6.66 -8.45
N ALA A 29 -22.67 6.16 -9.42
CA ALA A 29 -21.36 5.63 -9.11
C ALA A 29 -20.57 6.79 -8.50
N ASP A 30 -20.43 6.77 -7.17
CA ASP A 30 -19.64 7.75 -6.44
C ASP A 30 -18.17 7.52 -6.82
N THR A 31 -17.76 8.14 -7.93
CA THR A 31 -16.42 8.03 -8.51
C THR A 31 -15.35 8.61 -7.58
N ASN A 32 -15.71 9.22 -6.44
CA ASN A 32 -14.76 9.55 -5.37
C ASN A 32 -14.15 8.30 -4.69
N THR A 33 -14.74 7.11 -4.85
CA THR A 33 -14.18 5.87 -4.27
C THR A 33 -13.39 5.02 -5.27
N LEU A 34 -13.43 5.36 -6.56
CA LEU A 34 -12.52 4.79 -7.55
C LEU A 34 -11.22 5.61 -7.57
N ARG A 35 -10.35 5.39 -6.57
CA ARG A 35 -8.93 5.68 -6.73
C ARG A 35 -8.33 4.66 -7.72
N THR A 36 -8.63 4.82 -9.00
CA THR A 36 -7.70 4.41 -10.07
C THR A 36 -6.54 5.41 -10.05
N GLY A 37 -5.74 5.33 -8.99
CA GLY A 37 -4.51 6.09 -8.87
C GLY A 37 -3.40 5.30 -9.53
N ALA A 38 -3.09 5.65 -10.78
CA ALA A 38 -1.70 5.63 -11.22
C ALA A 38 -0.93 6.61 -10.30
N ALA A 39 -0.53 6.15 -9.13
CA ALA A 39 0.21 6.93 -8.15
C ALA A 39 1.65 6.42 -8.11
N GLY A 40 2.46 6.83 -9.09
CA GLY A 40 3.92 6.78 -9.01
C GLY A 40 4.47 7.79 -7.99
N GLY A 41 3.80 7.94 -6.85
CA GLY A 41 4.25 8.74 -5.72
C GLY A 41 4.86 7.80 -4.70
N ASN A 42 6.00 8.19 -4.10
CA ASN A 42 6.58 7.46 -2.98
C ASN A 42 5.52 7.26 -1.90
N THR A 43 5.06 6.02 -1.71
CA THR A 43 4.19 5.68 -0.61
C THR A 43 5.03 5.74 0.66
N GLU A 44 4.80 6.77 1.48
CA GLU A 44 5.42 6.85 2.80
C GLU A 44 4.66 5.92 3.76
N VAL A 45 5.36 4.92 4.29
CA VAL A 45 4.77 3.97 5.25
C VAL A 45 5.41 4.18 6.62
N SER A 46 4.58 4.46 7.62
CA SER A 46 5.03 4.62 9.01
C SER A 46 4.80 3.36 9.83
N VAL A 47 5.83 2.96 10.58
CA VAL A 47 5.80 1.86 11.55
C VAL A 47 6.25 2.34 12.92
N LEU A 48 5.81 1.64 13.95
CA LEU A 48 6.22 1.87 15.33
C LEU A 48 7.28 0.83 15.70
N VAL A 49 8.37 1.26 16.33
CA VAL A 49 9.47 0.38 16.74
C VAL A 49 9.91 0.68 18.16
N SER A 50 10.35 -0.35 18.86
CA SER A 50 10.94 -0.18 20.19
C SER A 50 12.22 0.66 20.12
N LYS A 51 12.62 1.24 21.26
CA LYS A 51 13.89 1.96 21.42
C LYS A 51 15.11 1.14 20.99
N GLU A 52 15.14 -0.15 21.34
CA GLU A 52 16.26 -1.05 20.99
C GLU A 52 16.34 -1.26 19.48
N GLU A 53 15.20 -1.52 18.86
CA GLU A 53 15.13 -1.69 17.41
C GLU A 53 15.46 -0.39 16.68
N PHE A 54 14.92 0.74 17.13
CA PHE A 54 15.23 2.06 16.58
C PHE A 54 16.73 2.35 16.60
N ALA A 55 17.40 2.10 17.73
CA ALA A 55 18.85 2.26 17.85
C ALA A 55 19.61 1.27 16.94
N GLY A 56 19.14 0.03 16.81
CA GLY A 56 19.70 -0.95 15.89
C GLY A 56 19.60 -0.53 14.42
N ILE A 57 18.48 0.08 14.02
CA ILE A 57 18.27 0.61 12.67
C ILE A 57 19.12 1.87 12.43
N ALA A 58 19.22 2.75 13.43
CA ALA A 58 20.00 3.98 13.35
C ALA A 58 21.52 3.69 13.20
N THR A 59 22.02 2.67 13.91
CA THR A 59 23.43 2.23 13.85
C THR A 59 23.74 1.35 12.64
N GLY A 60 22.73 0.87 11.91
CA GLY A 60 22.89 -0.04 10.77
C GLY A 60 23.16 -1.50 11.14
N LEU A 61 23.04 -1.85 12.44
CA LEU A 61 23.08 -3.22 12.91
C LEU A 61 21.87 -4.02 12.39
N VAL A 62 20.70 -3.38 12.42
CA VAL A 62 19.45 -3.92 11.86
C VAL A 62 19.27 -3.37 10.44
N LYS A 63 19.09 -4.28 9.48
CA LYS A 63 18.99 -3.97 8.03
C LYS A 63 17.66 -4.39 7.41
N TYR A 64 16.75 -4.90 8.22
CA TYR A 64 15.42 -5.29 7.79
C TYR A 64 14.43 -5.13 8.93
N HIS A 65 13.16 -4.98 8.59
CA HIS A 65 12.05 -4.92 9.52
C HIS A 65 10.92 -5.83 9.02
N ILE A 66 10.22 -6.48 9.94
CA ILE A 66 9.10 -7.37 9.63
C ILE A 66 7.81 -6.63 9.94
N THR A 67 6.92 -6.53 8.95
CA THR A 67 5.70 -5.74 9.08
C THR A 67 4.52 -6.42 8.39
N ASP A 68 3.31 -6.19 8.90
CA ASP A 68 2.04 -6.58 8.30
C ASP A 68 1.44 -5.47 7.42
N ARG A 69 2.16 -4.34 7.28
CA ARG A 69 1.78 -3.23 6.42
C ARG A 69 1.83 -3.64 4.95
N ARG A 70 0.79 -3.27 4.21
CA ARG A 70 0.64 -3.54 2.77
C ARG A 70 1.06 -2.32 1.95
N GLY A 71 1.40 -2.55 0.68
CA GLY A 71 1.73 -1.49 -0.28
C GLY A 71 3.12 -0.90 -0.10
N ILE A 72 4.03 -1.61 0.57
CA ILE A 72 5.45 -1.25 0.60
C ILE A 72 6.11 -1.90 -0.61
N GLU A 73 6.77 -1.07 -1.41
CA GLU A 73 7.51 -1.48 -2.61
C GLU A 73 8.97 -1.02 -2.54
N GLU A 74 9.82 -1.64 -3.35
CA GLU A 74 11.20 -1.18 -3.54
C GLU A 74 11.20 0.28 -4.03
N GLY A 75 12.09 1.09 -3.45
CA GLY A 75 12.15 2.52 -3.73
C GLY A 75 11.22 3.37 -2.87
N ASN A 76 10.29 2.81 -2.08
CA ASN A 76 9.49 3.59 -1.12
C ASN A 76 10.31 4.06 0.08
N ASP A 77 9.77 5.04 0.82
CA ASP A 77 10.34 5.48 2.10
C ASP A 77 9.55 4.87 3.25
N ILE A 78 10.26 4.20 4.17
CA ILE A 78 9.70 3.69 5.42
C ILE A 78 10.16 4.57 6.58
N ILE A 79 9.20 5.00 7.40
CA ILE A 79 9.41 5.87 8.56
C ILE A 79 9.25 5.03 9.83
N PHE A 80 10.34 4.86 10.55
CA PHE A 80 10.37 4.23 11.87
C PHE A 80 10.14 5.29 12.94
N ASN A 81 9.07 5.15 13.73
CA ASN A 81 8.79 6.02 14.87
C ASN A 81 9.13 5.26 16.14
N GLU A 82 10.01 5.81 16.96
CA GLU A 82 10.34 5.22 18.26
C GLU A 82 9.17 5.37 19.23
N VAL A 83 8.84 4.27 19.91
CA VAL A 83 7.88 4.24 21.00
C VAL A 83 8.53 3.83 22.31
N GLU A 84 7.94 4.30 23.40
CA GLU A 84 8.27 3.91 24.78
C GLU A 84 7.97 2.42 25.01
N SER A 85 8.30 1.92 26.21
CA SER A 85 8.13 0.50 26.58
C SER A 85 6.68 0.00 26.56
N ASP A 86 5.70 0.91 26.52
CA ASP A 86 4.29 0.59 26.36
C ASP A 86 3.89 0.25 24.91
N GLY A 87 4.79 0.46 23.95
CA GLY A 87 4.58 0.15 22.53
C GLY A 87 3.66 1.12 21.78
N PHE A 88 3.21 2.21 22.43
CA PHE A 88 2.23 3.13 21.84
C PHE A 88 2.64 4.60 21.99
N THR A 89 3.20 4.98 23.14
CA THR A 89 3.61 6.37 23.39
C THR A 89 4.84 6.69 22.55
N GLN A 90 4.70 7.60 21.59
CA GLN A 90 5.81 7.99 20.71
C GLN A 90 6.76 8.94 21.44
N THR A 91 8.06 8.68 21.34
CA THR A 91 9.11 9.53 21.92
C THR A 91 9.30 10.83 21.12
N GLY A 92 8.82 10.85 19.88
CA GLY A 92 9.03 11.92 18.91
C GLY A 92 10.23 11.68 17.98
N HIS A 93 11.06 10.68 18.24
CA HIS A 93 12.15 10.31 17.34
C HIS A 93 11.64 9.54 16.13
N LYS A 94 12.17 9.90 14.96
CA LYS A 94 11.80 9.32 13.67
C LYS A 94 13.04 9.05 12.83
N LEU A 95 13.02 7.97 12.09
CA LEU A 95 14.09 7.60 11.18
C LEU A 95 13.47 7.14 9.86
N THR A 96 13.83 7.81 8.78
CA THR A 96 13.39 7.44 7.43
C THR A 96 14.47 6.61 6.74
N LYS A 97 14.08 5.50 6.13
CA LYS A 97 14.96 4.67 5.30
C LYS A 97 14.32 4.38 3.95
N ARG A 98 15.15 4.28 2.92
CA ARG A 98 14.72 3.87 1.58
C ARG A 98 14.62 2.35 1.53
N VAL A 99 13.50 1.82 1.08
CA VAL A 99 13.31 0.37 0.90
C VAL A 99 14.13 -0.10 -0.29
N ILE A 100 14.99 -1.09 -0.07
CA ILE A 100 15.85 -1.72 -1.08
C ILE A 100 15.22 -3.02 -1.58
N ASN A 101 14.46 -3.73 -0.75
CA ASN A 101 13.82 -4.99 -1.15
C ASN A 101 12.64 -5.31 -0.24
N VAL A 102 11.64 -6.02 -0.78
CA VAL A 102 10.49 -6.52 -0.04
C VAL A 102 10.27 -7.99 -0.38
N LYS A 103 10.19 -8.83 0.65
CA LYS A 103 9.83 -10.25 0.53
C LYS A 103 8.57 -10.55 1.30
N SER A 104 7.55 -11.04 0.61
CA SER A 104 6.28 -11.45 1.23
C SER A 104 6.37 -12.83 1.88
N TYR A 105 5.38 -13.17 2.71
CA TYR A 105 5.21 -14.50 3.30
C TYR A 105 5.14 -15.64 2.28
N LEU A 106 4.74 -15.35 1.04
CA LEU A 106 4.74 -16.32 -0.06
C LEU A 106 6.15 -16.71 -0.52
N GLN A 107 7.14 -15.85 -0.28
CA GLN A 107 8.53 -16.03 -0.72
C GLN A 107 9.44 -16.53 0.42
N VAL A 108 9.03 -16.35 1.68
CA VAL A 108 9.84 -16.68 2.87
C VAL A 108 9.15 -17.77 3.68
N LYS A 109 9.71 -18.98 3.63
CA LYS A 109 9.20 -20.11 4.40
C LYS A 109 9.28 -19.81 5.90
N GLY A 110 8.15 -19.95 6.58
CA GLY A 110 8.03 -19.72 8.03
C GLY A 110 7.65 -18.29 8.43
N LEU A 111 7.49 -17.37 7.47
CA LEU A 111 6.89 -16.07 7.74
C LEU A 111 5.37 -16.20 7.86
N LYS A 112 4.79 -15.50 8.82
CA LYS A 112 3.34 -15.53 9.07
C LYS A 112 2.56 -14.91 7.90
N ASP A 113 1.42 -15.49 7.58
CA ASP A 113 0.53 -14.99 6.53
C ASP A 113 0.19 -13.51 6.74
N GLY A 114 0.31 -12.73 5.66
CA GLY A 114 0.08 -11.28 5.66
C GLY A 114 1.29 -10.44 6.09
N PHE A 115 2.39 -11.04 6.56
CA PHE A 115 3.62 -10.32 6.87
C PHE A 115 4.57 -10.26 5.68
N SER A 116 5.42 -9.23 5.68
CA SER A 116 6.51 -9.03 4.75
C SER A 116 7.78 -8.64 5.49
N ILE A 117 8.92 -9.01 4.92
CA ILE A 117 10.25 -8.54 5.33
C ILE A 117 10.64 -7.39 4.40
N VAL A 118 10.90 -6.23 4.98
CA VAL A 118 11.33 -5.01 4.29
C VAL A 118 12.79 -4.78 4.60
N SER A 119 13.66 -4.74 3.59
CA SER A 119 15.09 -4.43 3.73
C SER A 119 15.38 -3.01 3.29
N PHE A 120 16.34 -2.37 3.96
CA PHE A 120 16.69 -0.95 3.77
C PHE A 120 18.17 -0.68 4.08
#